data_AF-A0A7Y9F0N3-F1
#
_entry.id   AF-A0A7Y9F0N3-F1
#
_cell.length_a   1.000
_cell.length_b   1.000
_cell.length_c   1.000
_cell.angle_alpha   90.00
_cell.angle_beta   90.00
_cell.angle_gamma   90.00
#
_symmetry.space_group_name_H-M   'P 1'
#
loop_
_entity.id
_entity.type
_entity.pdbx_description
1 polymer ?
#
loop_
_entity_poly.entity_id
_entity_poly.type
_entity_poly.pdbx_seq_one_letter_code
_entity_poly.pdbx_strand_id
1 'polypeptide(L)'
;MTPPVEQPDERLGEQPSVLRAPMRSRDDTVDHAAAVRRALAEGVCGIGGRLSRPPHDLADALALLEEEHGPRFAARLRRFAAEPDRTIAWTRDDRGGWWRGRLEGPWRHDDSPGARALDLVHVRPCTWGEVPDADVPPAVRRSFARGGRNLQRIHDG
;
A
#
# COMPACT_ATOMS: atom_id res chain seq x y z
N MET A 1 -29.13 -14.22 43.97
CA MET A 1 -27.85 -13.50 43.94
C MET A 1 -27.17 -13.89 42.64
N THR A 2 -27.49 -13.19 41.56
CA THR A 2 -26.92 -13.45 40.22
C THR A 2 -25.64 -12.64 40.11
N PRO A 3 -24.48 -13.22 39.74
CA PRO A 3 -23.30 -12.41 39.49
C PRO A 3 -23.55 -11.49 38.28
N PRO A 4 -22.97 -10.28 38.26
CA PRO A 4 -23.10 -9.40 37.11
C PRO A 4 -22.40 -10.05 35.90
N VAL A 5 -23.12 -10.11 34.79
CA VAL A 5 -22.57 -10.44 33.47
C VAL A 5 -21.51 -9.39 33.15
N GLU A 6 -20.26 -9.81 33.10
CA GLU A 6 -19.14 -9.03 32.58
C GLU A 6 -19.45 -8.71 31.12
N GLN A 7 -19.87 -7.48 30.84
CA GLN A 7 -20.05 -6.99 29.48
C GLN A 7 -18.67 -6.96 28.82
N PRO A 8 -18.49 -7.54 27.63
CA PRO A 8 -17.22 -7.41 26.93
C PRO A 8 -16.97 -5.94 26.65
N ASP A 9 -15.83 -5.46 27.12
CA ASP A 9 -15.25 -4.15 26.86
C ASP A 9 -15.20 -3.93 25.34
N GLU A 10 -16.23 -3.25 24.83
CA GLU A 10 -16.25 -2.58 23.52
C GLU A 10 -15.19 -1.47 23.57
N ARG A 11 -13.92 -1.88 23.51
CA ARG A 11 -12.89 -1.00 22.96
C ARG A 11 -13.41 -0.62 21.59
N LEU A 12 -13.81 0.66 21.45
CA LEU A 12 -13.95 1.39 20.20
C LEU A 12 -12.69 1.10 19.38
N GLY A 13 -12.72 -0.01 18.66
CA GLY A 13 -11.58 -0.56 17.99
C GLY A 13 -11.22 0.44 16.92
N GLU A 14 -10.04 1.02 17.02
CA GLU A 14 -9.50 1.88 15.99
C GLU A 14 -9.54 1.08 14.69
N GLN A 15 -10.53 1.38 13.84
CA GLN A 15 -10.74 0.66 12.59
C GLN A 15 -9.42 0.73 11.83
N PRO A 16 -8.84 -0.42 11.42
CA PRO A 16 -7.55 -0.41 10.78
C PRO A 16 -7.63 0.51 9.57
N SER A 17 -6.65 1.42 9.44
CA SER A 17 -6.60 2.33 8.31
C SER A 17 -6.73 1.55 7.00
N VAL A 18 -7.56 2.06 6.09
CA VAL A 18 -7.78 1.43 4.79
C VAL A 18 -7.04 2.24 3.74
N LEU A 19 -6.20 1.58 2.94
CA LEU A 19 -5.43 2.16 1.86
C LEU A 19 -5.94 1.67 0.52
N ARG A 20 -6.07 2.59 -0.42
CA ARG A 20 -6.01 2.28 -1.84
C ARG A 20 -4.54 2.21 -2.25
N ALA A 21 -4.10 1.04 -2.70
CA ALA A 21 -2.73 0.77 -3.13
C ALA A 21 -2.75 0.28 -4.60
N PRO A 22 -2.76 1.20 -5.58
CA PRO A 22 -2.79 0.81 -6.99
C PRO A 22 -1.47 0.16 -7.46
N MET A 23 -0.39 0.28 -6.68
CA MET A 23 0.95 -0.26 -6.98
C MET A 23 1.44 0.17 -8.37
N ARG A 24 1.25 1.46 -8.69
CA ARG A 24 1.63 2.05 -9.96
C ARG A 24 2.73 3.09 -9.79
N SER A 25 3.68 3.03 -10.71
CA SER A 25 4.65 4.10 -10.93
C SER A 25 3.97 5.37 -11.49
N ARG A 26 4.67 6.50 -11.41
CA ARG A 26 4.33 7.72 -12.15
C ARG A 26 4.97 7.77 -13.53
N ASP A 27 5.92 6.89 -13.80
CA ASP A 27 6.52 6.66 -15.10
C ASP A 27 5.54 5.83 -15.95
N ASP A 28 4.98 6.47 -16.98
CA ASP A 28 4.00 5.84 -17.87
C ASP A 28 4.64 4.84 -18.86
N THR A 29 5.98 4.73 -18.89
CA THR A 29 6.70 3.72 -19.68
C THR A 29 6.78 2.36 -18.99
N VAL A 30 6.43 2.30 -17.70
CA VAL A 30 6.45 1.08 -16.88
C VAL A 30 5.20 0.24 -17.15
N ASP A 31 5.39 -1.08 -17.27
CA ASP A 31 4.29 -2.04 -17.28
C ASP A 31 3.64 -2.14 -15.89
N HIS A 32 2.59 -1.35 -15.67
CA HIS A 32 1.82 -1.33 -14.43
C HIS A 32 1.11 -2.66 -14.14
N ALA A 33 0.73 -3.42 -15.15
CA ALA A 33 0.09 -4.73 -14.96
C ALA A 33 1.11 -5.72 -14.39
N ALA A 34 2.33 -5.74 -14.95
CA ALA A 34 3.43 -6.52 -14.40
C ALA A 34 3.82 -6.07 -12.98
N ALA A 35 3.80 -4.77 -12.68
CA ALA A 35 4.04 -4.25 -11.34
C ALA A 35 3.08 -4.84 -10.30
N VAL A 36 1.78 -4.83 -10.58
CA VAL A 36 0.77 -5.40 -9.68
C VAL A 36 0.95 -6.91 -9.54
N ARG A 37 1.10 -7.65 -10.65
CA ARG A 37 1.29 -9.10 -10.61
C ARG A 37 2.51 -9.51 -9.78
N ARG A 38 3.64 -8.82 -9.96
CA ARG A 38 4.85 -9.05 -9.14
C ARG A 38 4.55 -8.79 -7.66
N ALA A 39 3.94 -7.65 -7.34
CA ALA A 39 3.71 -7.28 -5.95
C ALA A 39 2.82 -8.29 -5.20
N LEU A 40 1.78 -8.80 -5.89
CA LEU A 40 0.92 -9.86 -5.37
C LEU A 40 1.70 -11.18 -5.17
N ALA A 41 2.51 -11.59 -6.16
CA ALA A 41 3.30 -12.82 -6.09
C ALA A 41 4.38 -12.79 -5.00
N GLU A 42 5.02 -11.63 -4.78
CA GLU A 42 6.09 -11.45 -3.80
C GLU A 42 5.56 -11.12 -2.39
N GLY A 43 4.23 -11.00 -2.22
CA GLY A 43 3.64 -10.66 -0.93
C GLY A 43 4.07 -9.27 -0.44
N VAL A 44 4.02 -8.26 -1.31
CA VAL A 44 4.39 -6.88 -0.96
C VAL A 44 3.34 -5.87 -1.40
N CYS A 45 3.25 -4.77 -0.67
CA CYS A 45 2.58 -3.55 -1.09
C CYS A 45 3.64 -2.46 -1.29
N GLY A 46 3.56 -1.70 -2.38
CA GLY A 46 4.61 -0.74 -2.70
C GLY A 46 4.15 0.54 -3.37
N ILE A 47 5.08 1.49 -3.39
CA ILE A 47 5.02 2.71 -4.17
C ILE A 47 6.29 2.81 -5.05
N GLY A 48 6.15 3.43 -6.22
CA GLY A 48 7.29 3.75 -7.06
C GLY A 48 8.12 4.91 -6.52
N GLY A 49 9.05 5.40 -7.32
CA GLY A 49 10.04 6.40 -6.90
C GLY A 49 11.45 5.80 -6.83
N ARG A 50 11.84 5.11 -7.90
CA ARG A 50 13.18 4.59 -8.13
C ARG A 50 14.20 5.70 -7.93
N LEU A 51 15.19 5.37 -7.13
CA LEU A 51 16.29 6.27 -6.76
C LEU A 51 17.50 6.00 -7.64
N SER A 52 18.30 7.05 -7.88
CA SER A 52 19.55 6.97 -8.63
C SER A 52 20.55 5.99 -8.01
N ARG A 53 20.55 5.88 -6.68
CA ARG A 53 21.31 4.89 -5.90
C ARG A 53 20.42 4.22 -4.85
N PRO A 54 20.80 3.02 -4.36
CA PRO A 54 20.13 2.42 -3.22
C PRO A 54 20.30 3.29 -1.96
N PRO A 55 19.22 3.55 -1.20
CA PRO A 55 19.30 4.24 0.07
C PRO A 55 19.82 3.31 1.17
N HIS A 56 20.48 3.88 2.17
CA HIS A 56 20.95 3.13 3.35
C HIS A 56 19.80 2.79 4.31
N ASP A 57 18.86 3.72 4.49
CA ASP A 57 17.71 3.60 5.38
C ASP A 57 16.53 4.47 4.90
N LEU A 58 15.47 4.56 5.70
CA LEU A 58 14.29 5.35 5.36
C LEU A 58 14.59 6.85 5.32
N ALA A 59 15.45 7.36 6.20
CA ALA A 59 15.78 8.78 6.23
C ALA A 59 16.56 9.18 4.97
N ASP A 60 17.53 8.38 4.57
CA ASP A 60 18.28 8.53 3.33
C ASP A 60 17.36 8.41 2.10
N ALA A 61 16.45 7.43 2.09
CA ALA A 61 15.46 7.29 1.02
C ALA A 61 14.55 8.52 0.88
N LEU A 62 14.14 9.12 2.00
CA LEU A 62 13.31 10.33 2.00
C LEU A 62 14.08 11.54 1.48
N ALA A 63 15.35 11.70 1.86
CA ALA A 63 16.20 12.78 1.37
C ALA A 63 16.43 12.66 -0.15
N LEU A 64 16.78 11.47 -0.64
CA LEU A 64 16.95 11.21 -2.06
C LEU A 64 15.65 11.42 -2.86
N LEU A 65 14.51 10.94 -2.34
CA LEU A 65 13.22 11.17 -3.00
C LEU A 65 12.85 12.65 -3.06
N GLU A 66 13.20 13.42 -2.03
CA GLU A 66 12.93 14.85 -2.01
C GLU A 66 13.76 15.59 -3.06
N GLU A 67 15.03 15.22 -3.21
CA GLU A 67 15.93 15.76 -4.24
C GLU A 67 15.50 15.36 -5.66
N GLU A 68 15.23 14.07 -5.89
CA GLU A 68 14.99 13.53 -7.23
C GLU A 68 13.53 13.68 -7.71
N HIS A 69 12.56 13.60 -6.81
CA HIS A 69 11.11 13.55 -7.12
C HIS A 69 10.28 14.63 -6.42
N GLY A 70 10.91 15.43 -5.55
CA GLY A 70 10.29 16.54 -4.84
C GLY A 70 9.62 16.19 -3.51
N PRO A 71 9.37 17.20 -2.65
CA PRO A 71 8.94 17.01 -1.26
C PRO A 71 7.57 16.34 -1.13
N ARG A 72 6.69 16.50 -2.13
CA ARG A 72 5.37 15.84 -2.14
C ARG A 72 5.49 14.32 -2.27
N PHE A 73 6.52 13.83 -2.97
CA PHE A 73 6.78 12.40 -3.12
C PHE A 73 7.39 11.83 -1.85
N ALA A 74 8.42 12.49 -1.30
CA ALA A 74 9.01 12.11 -0.01
C ALA A 74 7.97 12.08 1.12
N ALA A 75 7.10 13.08 1.22
CA ALA A 75 6.02 13.10 2.20
C ALA A 75 5.04 11.92 2.05
N ARG A 76 4.85 11.42 0.82
CA ARG A 76 4.02 10.23 0.57
C ARG A 76 4.71 8.96 1.05
N LEU A 77 6.01 8.79 0.77
CA LEU A 77 6.76 7.67 1.32
C LEU A 77 6.73 7.70 2.85
N ARG A 78 6.98 8.87 3.46
CA ARG A 78 6.95 9.02 4.92
C ARG A 78 5.63 8.55 5.51
N ARG A 79 4.49 8.95 4.92
CA ARG A 79 3.17 8.50 5.37
C ARG A 79 3.01 6.98 5.21
N PHE A 80 3.37 6.42 4.06
CA PHE A 80 3.25 4.99 3.80
C PHE A 80 4.09 4.14 4.77
N ALA A 81 5.35 4.55 5.01
CA ALA A 81 6.24 3.88 5.95
C ALA A 81 5.74 3.96 7.40
N ALA A 82 5.03 5.04 7.75
CA ALA A 82 4.46 5.26 9.08
C ALA A 82 3.08 4.63 9.29
N GLU A 83 2.47 4.01 8.26
CA GLU A 83 1.18 3.33 8.44
C GLU A 83 1.32 2.19 9.47
N PRO A 84 0.38 2.03 10.41
CA PRO A 84 0.45 0.95 11.39
C PRO A 84 0.54 -0.42 10.72
N ASP A 85 1.15 -1.38 11.41
CA ASP A 85 1.01 -2.77 11.03
C ASP A 85 -0.47 -3.18 11.06
N ARG A 86 -0.82 -4.15 10.23
CA ARG A 86 -2.20 -4.61 10.01
C ARG A 86 -3.12 -3.61 9.30
N THR A 87 -2.61 -2.47 8.86
CA THR A 87 -3.29 -1.58 7.90
C THR A 87 -3.76 -2.38 6.68
N ILE A 88 -5.01 -2.16 6.28
CA ILE A 88 -5.62 -2.89 5.16
C ILE A 88 -5.31 -2.16 3.86
N ALA A 89 -4.74 -2.87 2.89
CA ALA A 89 -4.51 -2.36 1.55
C ALA A 89 -5.49 -3.01 0.56
N TRP A 90 -6.00 -2.23 -0.38
CA TRP A 90 -6.80 -2.74 -1.49
C TRP A 90 -6.08 -2.47 -2.80
N THR A 91 -6.10 -3.44 -3.70
CA THR A 91 -5.64 -3.28 -5.08
C THR A 91 -6.57 -3.96 -6.07
N ARG A 92 -6.34 -3.69 -7.35
CA ARG A 92 -7.00 -4.35 -8.47
C ARG A 92 -5.95 -4.83 -9.45
N ASP A 93 -6.01 -6.11 -9.81
CA ASP A 93 -5.07 -6.68 -10.77
C ASP A 93 -5.40 -6.27 -12.22
N ASP A 94 -4.57 -6.74 -13.15
CA ASP A 94 -4.68 -6.49 -14.58
C ASP A 94 -5.83 -7.25 -15.26
N ARG A 95 -6.39 -8.26 -14.59
CA ARG A 95 -7.58 -9.02 -15.01
C ARG A 95 -8.87 -8.45 -14.43
N GLY A 96 -8.76 -7.42 -13.60
CA GLY A 96 -9.87 -6.74 -12.96
C GLY A 96 -10.33 -7.36 -11.64
N GLY A 97 -9.60 -8.35 -11.11
CA GLY A 97 -9.83 -9.00 -9.82
C GLY A 97 -9.47 -8.09 -8.63
N TRP A 98 -10.17 -8.28 -7.52
CA TRP A 98 -9.97 -7.50 -6.30
C TRP A 98 -9.10 -8.23 -5.30
N TRP A 99 -8.20 -7.50 -4.69
CA TRP A 99 -7.29 -8.05 -3.70
C TRP A 99 -7.30 -7.19 -2.45
N ARG A 100 -7.39 -7.86 -1.31
CA ARG A 100 -7.24 -7.27 0.02
C ARG A 100 -5.97 -7.79 0.63
N GLY A 101 -5.13 -6.85 1.05
CA GLY A 101 -3.85 -7.09 1.68
C GLY A 101 -3.85 -6.56 3.10
N ARG A 102 -2.99 -7.15 3.92
CA ARG A 102 -2.66 -6.64 5.25
C ARG A 102 -1.17 -6.32 5.30
N LEU A 103 -0.82 -5.07 5.60
CA LEU A 103 0.59 -4.67 5.74
C LEU A 103 1.21 -5.32 6.98
N GLU A 104 2.41 -5.85 6.81
CA GLU A 104 3.12 -6.60 7.83
C GLU A 104 4.57 -6.09 7.90
N GLY A 105 4.95 -5.50 9.03
CA GLY A 105 6.31 -5.05 9.28
C GLY A 105 6.71 -3.74 8.60
N PRO A 106 8.00 -3.36 8.77
CA PRO A 106 8.49 -2.04 8.40
C PRO A 106 8.67 -1.89 6.88
N TRP A 107 8.83 -0.63 6.46
CA TRP A 107 9.29 -0.32 5.11
C TRP A 107 10.70 -0.88 4.84
N ARG A 108 10.92 -1.29 3.60
CA ARG A 108 12.23 -1.60 3.03
C ARG A 108 12.34 -1.07 1.60
N HIS A 109 13.56 -0.80 1.17
CA HIS A 109 13.86 -0.60 -0.24
C HIS A 109 14.10 -1.97 -0.92
N ASP A 110 13.48 -2.20 -2.08
CA ASP A 110 13.66 -3.37 -2.94
C ASP A 110 14.49 -2.96 -4.16
N ASP A 111 15.79 -3.26 -4.11
CA ASP A 111 16.70 -2.95 -5.21
C ASP A 111 16.84 -4.11 -6.22
N SER A 112 15.99 -5.14 -6.11
CA SER A 112 16.03 -6.24 -7.09
C SER A 112 15.76 -5.72 -8.51
N PRO A 113 16.37 -6.32 -9.55
CA PRO A 113 16.16 -5.90 -10.93
C PRO A 113 14.68 -5.83 -11.32
N GLY A 114 13.85 -6.76 -10.82
CA GLY A 114 12.41 -6.78 -11.07
C GLY A 114 11.66 -5.61 -10.43
N ALA A 115 12.00 -5.24 -9.19
CA ALA A 115 11.42 -4.07 -8.53
C ALA A 115 11.82 -2.77 -9.22
N ARG A 116 13.10 -2.65 -9.62
CA ARG A 116 13.60 -1.47 -10.34
C ARG A 116 13.03 -1.32 -11.74
N ALA A 117 12.87 -2.42 -12.48
CA ALA A 117 12.29 -2.40 -13.83
C ALA A 117 10.83 -1.93 -13.81
N LEU A 118 10.09 -2.26 -12.75
CA LEU A 118 8.69 -1.95 -12.59
C LEU A 118 8.43 -0.69 -11.74
N ASP A 119 9.49 0.04 -11.39
CA ASP A 119 9.47 1.19 -10.48
C ASP A 119 8.52 0.95 -9.29
N LEU A 120 8.77 -0.13 -8.56
CA LEU A 120 8.03 -0.51 -7.35
C LEU A 120 9.03 -0.93 -6.26
N VAL A 121 9.85 0.04 -5.86
CA VAL A 121 11.05 -0.19 -5.03
C VAL A 121 10.83 0.14 -3.55
N HIS A 122 9.82 0.94 -3.19
CA HIS A 122 9.52 1.27 -1.80
C HIS A 122 8.40 0.37 -1.31
N VAL A 123 8.73 -0.68 -0.56
CA VAL A 123 7.79 -1.76 -0.26
C VAL A 123 7.66 -2.04 1.22
N ARG A 124 6.52 -2.61 1.58
CA ARG A 124 6.27 -3.28 2.87
C ARG A 124 5.77 -4.70 2.58
N PRO A 125 6.15 -5.70 3.40
CA PRO A 125 5.51 -7.01 3.33
C PRO A 125 4.00 -6.88 3.48
N CYS A 126 3.27 -7.71 2.74
CA CYS A 126 1.83 -7.69 2.69
C CYS A 126 1.28 -9.07 2.37
N THR A 127 0.46 -9.60 3.28
CA THR A 127 -0.28 -10.84 3.02
C THR A 127 -1.54 -10.49 2.23
N TRP A 128 -1.59 -10.94 0.98
CA TRP A 128 -2.70 -10.71 0.05
C TRP A 128 -3.68 -11.89 -0.02
N GLY A 129 -4.96 -11.58 -0.21
CA GLY A 129 -5.99 -12.54 -0.59
C GLY A 129 -6.90 -11.95 -1.65
N GLU A 130 -7.29 -12.77 -2.62
CA GLU A 130 -8.31 -12.41 -3.59
C GLU A 130 -9.67 -12.28 -2.90
N VAL A 131 -10.46 -11.30 -3.34
CA VAL A 131 -11.77 -10.99 -2.75
C VAL A 131 -12.84 -11.05 -3.84
N PRO A 132 -13.92 -11.81 -3.63
CA PRO A 132 -15.07 -11.78 -4.54
C PRO A 132 -15.61 -10.37 -4.70
N ASP A 133 -16.04 -10.01 -5.91
CA ASP A 133 -16.53 -8.66 -6.19
C ASP A 133 -17.66 -8.25 -5.22
N ALA A 134 -18.59 -9.16 -4.88
CA ALA A 134 -19.67 -8.92 -3.93
C ALA A 134 -19.21 -8.44 -2.53
N ASP A 135 -18.01 -8.79 -2.11
CA ASP A 135 -17.47 -8.48 -0.78
C ASP A 135 -16.67 -7.17 -0.74
N VAL A 136 -16.51 -6.50 -1.88
CA VAL A 136 -15.74 -5.26 -1.98
C VAL A 136 -16.56 -4.07 -1.46
N PRO A 137 -16.08 -3.36 -0.42
CA PRO A 137 -16.82 -2.24 0.15
C PRO A 137 -17.09 -1.12 -0.87
N PRO A 138 -18.27 -0.47 -0.82
CA PRO A 138 -18.60 0.63 -1.74
C PRO A 138 -17.58 1.78 -1.73
N ALA A 139 -16.99 2.11 -0.57
CA ALA A 139 -15.96 3.14 -0.46
C ALA A 139 -14.68 2.79 -1.24
N VAL A 140 -14.27 1.52 -1.23
CA VAL A 140 -13.14 1.01 -2.03
C VAL A 140 -13.45 1.15 -3.51
N ARG A 141 -14.62 0.69 -3.96
CA ARG A 141 -15.04 0.80 -5.36
C ARG A 141 -15.04 2.25 -5.84
N ARG A 142 -15.64 3.16 -5.07
CA ARG A 142 -15.65 4.59 -5.37
C ARG A 142 -14.23 5.17 -5.46
N SER A 143 -13.35 4.77 -4.55
CA SER A 143 -11.96 5.23 -4.54
C SER A 143 -11.22 4.80 -5.81
N PHE A 144 -11.40 3.56 -6.27
CA PHE A 144 -10.78 3.07 -7.50
C PHE A 144 -11.42 3.63 -8.77
N ALA A 145 -12.75 3.84 -8.80
CA ALA A 145 -13.46 4.43 -9.93
C ALA A 145 -13.02 5.88 -10.23
N ARG A 146 -12.60 6.64 -9.21
CA ARG A 146 -11.99 7.98 -9.38
C ARG A 146 -10.65 7.95 -10.11
N GLY A 147 -10.03 6.77 -10.26
CA GLY A 147 -8.75 6.63 -10.93
C GLY A 147 -7.60 7.26 -10.13
N GLY A 148 -6.40 7.27 -10.71
CA GLY A 148 -5.19 7.82 -10.08
C GLY A 148 -4.17 6.76 -9.68
N ARG A 149 -2.91 7.19 -9.56
CA ARG A 149 -1.73 6.33 -9.39
C ARG A 149 -1.20 6.29 -7.95
N ASN A 150 -1.80 7.06 -7.06
CA ASN A 150 -1.24 7.31 -5.73
C ASN A 150 -1.80 6.35 -4.70
N LEU A 151 -0.94 5.94 -3.75
CA LEU A 151 -1.38 5.37 -2.50
C LEU A 151 -2.13 6.42 -1.69
N GLN A 152 -3.35 6.10 -1.26
CA GLN A 152 -4.26 7.02 -0.59
C GLN A 152 -5.04 6.31 0.50
N ARG A 153 -5.23 6.97 1.65
CA ARG A 153 -6.16 6.49 2.66
C ARG A 153 -7.58 6.62 2.16
N ILE A 154 -8.37 5.56 2.31
CA ILE A 154 -9.81 5.56 2.12
C ILE A 154 -10.40 5.89 3.48
N HIS A 155 -11.11 7.01 3.54
CA HIS A 155 -11.94 7.34 4.68
C HIS A 155 -13.32 6.75 4.42
N ASP A 156 -13.86 6.02 5.39
CA ASP A 156 -15.29 5.78 5.43
C ASP A 156 -15.95 7.15 5.61
N GLY A 157 -16.73 7.54 4.62
CA GLY A 157 -17.49 8.79 4.62
C GLY A 157 -18.80 8.63 5.36
#